data_AF-A0A250INY9-F1
#
_entry.id   AF-A0A250INY9-F1
#
_cell.length_a   1.000
_cell.length_b   1.000
_cell.length_c   1.000
_cell.angle_alpha   90.00
_cell.angle_beta   90.00
_cell.angle_gamma   90.00
#
_symmetry.space_group_name_H-M   'P 1'
#
loop_
_entity.id
_entity.type
_entity.pdbx_description
1 polymer ?
#
loop_
_entity_poly.entity_id
_entity_poly.type
_entity_poly.pdbx_seq_one_letter_code
_entity_poly.pdbx_strand_id
1 'polypeptide(L)'
;MTTRNLLRGAQNSYLSPPVRVLVNALPLLLSLFLSAAPTPSARTLNTEGFRLYQAGQYTEALEKFRAATRANPRMALAHYNVAATLGVLRQKGKICEEEAYRETILQYLKRSVELDKRRLARAKEDPDLDVIRDTVGWQLLLGRSLQRTSDLPDILQKVTWSILPAGVMSPRLSLTFSASGRVVLKTAEVDTTSEKGGLLRREEQGTYTLTGRTVRLTFPKREPLQGTLTERGALELGTLGTFVDNPPECDA
;
A
#
# COMPACT_ATOMS: atom_id res chain seq x y z
N MET A 1 -32.19 -56.23 56.55
CA MET A 1 -31.24 -57.07 57.32
C MET A 1 -29.97 -56.27 57.53
N THR A 2 -29.59 -56.09 58.80
CA THR A 2 -28.21 -55.90 59.35
C THR A 2 -27.33 -54.78 58.72
N THR A 3 -26.75 -53.81 59.44
CA THR A 3 -26.48 -53.67 60.88
C THR A 3 -26.16 -52.21 61.21
N ARG A 4 -26.59 -51.79 62.40
CA ARG A 4 -26.32 -50.51 63.07
C ARG A 4 -25.02 -50.60 63.88
N ASN A 5 -24.44 -49.42 64.17
CA ASN A 5 -23.71 -49.06 65.40
C ASN A 5 -22.33 -49.74 65.61
N LEU A 6 -21.37 -49.22 66.36
CA LEU A 6 -21.08 -47.97 67.10
C LEU A 6 -19.66 -48.22 67.61
N LEU A 7 -18.70 -47.31 67.47
CA LEU A 7 -17.61 -47.22 68.45
C LEU A 7 -17.28 -45.77 68.79
N ARG A 8 -17.38 -45.53 70.09
CA ARG A 8 -17.06 -44.33 70.86
C ARG A 8 -15.54 -44.17 71.03
N GLY A 9 -15.14 -42.92 71.28
CA GLY A 9 -13.91 -42.54 71.98
C GLY A 9 -13.11 -41.54 71.16
N ALA A 10 -12.66 -40.39 71.65
CA ALA A 10 -12.64 -39.87 73.00
C ALA A 10 -12.56 -38.34 72.96
N GLN A 11 -12.77 -37.76 74.14
CA GLN A 11 -12.83 -36.34 74.46
C GLN A 11 -11.56 -35.59 74.04
N ASN A 12 -11.74 -34.37 73.51
CA ASN A 12 -10.92 -33.25 73.93
C ASN A 12 -11.73 -31.96 73.81
N SER A 13 -12.16 -31.49 74.97
CA SER A 13 -12.45 -30.10 75.25
C SER A 13 -11.31 -29.21 74.77
N TYR A 14 -11.64 -28.02 74.26
CA TYR A 14 -11.11 -26.72 74.69
C TYR A 14 -11.29 -25.68 73.56
N LEU A 15 -12.14 -24.71 73.88
CA LEU A 15 -12.22 -23.34 73.38
C LEU A 15 -12.52 -23.10 71.89
N SER A 16 -13.72 -22.57 71.66
CA SER A 16 -14.05 -21.71 70.52
C SER A 16 -13.16 -20.46 70.49
N PRO A 17 -12.50 -20.13 69.37
CA PRO A 17 -11.97 -18.80 69.15
C PRO A 17 -13.07 -17.85 68.63
N PRO A 18 -12.97 -16.54 68.89
CA PRO A 18 -14.04 -15.59 68.65
C PRO A 18 -14.16 -15.24 67.17
N VAL A 19 -15.40 -14.92 66.79
CA VAL A 19 -15.75 -14.18 65.57
C VAL A 19 -14.97 -12.85 65.58
N ARG A 20 -13.87 -12.80 64.82
CA ARG A 20 -13.22 -11.55 64.40
C ARG A 20 -13.46 -11.34 62.92
N VAL A 21 -14.58 -10.68 62.67
CA VAL A 21 -14.90 -9.92 61.47
C VAL A 21 -13.77 -8.94 61.16
N LEU A 22 -13.40 -8.86 59.88
CA LEU A 22 -12.68 -7.81 59.13
C LEU A 22 -11.53 -7.10 59.86
N VAL A 23 -10.33 -7.05 59.34
CA VAL A 23 -9.89 -6.17 58.24
C VAL A 23 -8.47 -6.65 57.97
N ASN A 24 -8.16 -7.21 56.80
CA ASN A 24 -6.80 -7.25 56.22
C ASN A 24 -6.76 -8.04 54.89
N ALA A 25 -7.78 -7.88 54.05
CA ALA A 25 -7.70 -8.27 52.64
C ALA A 25 -8.17 -7.13 51.72
N LEU A 26 -8.07 -5.88 52.20
CA LEU A 26 -8.51 -4.68 51.48
C LEU A 26 -7.41 -3.67 51.07
N PRO A 27 -6.08 -3.95 51.08
CA PRO A 27 -5.15 -3.09 50.36
C PRO A 27 -4.61 -3.71 49.06
N LEU A 28 -5.21 -4.80 48.54
CA LEU A 28 -4.71 -5.48 47.32
C LEU A 28 -5.70 -5.56 46.15
N LEU A 29 -6.88 -4.95 46.28
CA LEU A 29 -7.86 -4.81 45.19
C LEU A 29 -8.17 -3.36 44.83
N LEU A 30 -7.31 -2.41 45.23
CA LEU A 30 -7.48 -0.98 44.93
C LEU A 30 -6.20 -0.32 44.39
N SER A 31 -5.37 -1.07 43.66
CA SER A 31 -4.12 -0.55 43.06
C SER A 31 -4.05 -0.75 41.54
N LEU A 32 -5.12 -1.21 40.91
CA LEU A 32 -5.19 -1.45 39.46
C LEU A 32 -6.21 -0.54 38.77
N PHE A 33 -6.22 0.73 39.14
CA PHE A 33 -6.61 1.77 38.20
C PHE A 33 -5.32 2.44 37.71
N LEU A 34 -4.55 1.71 36.90
CA LEU A 34 -3.64 2.38 35.98
C LEU A 34 -4.54 3.30 35.14
N SER A 35 -4.46 4.60 35.39
CA SER A 35 -5.09 5.63 34.57
C SER A 35 -4.46 5.54 33.18
N ALA A 36 -4.96 4.62 32.35
CA ALA A 36 -4.63 4.59 30.94
C ALA A 36 -5.15 5.91 30.37
N ALA A 37 -4.24 6.78 29.95
CA ALA A 37 -4.61 8.02 29.27
C ALA A 37 -5.62 7.68 28.16
N PRO A 38 -6.70 8.48 28.01
CA PRO A 38 -7.72 8.18 27.01
C PRO A 38 -7.07 8.07 25.64
N THR A 39 -7.31 6.96 24.95
CA THR A 39 -6.75 6.74 23.61
C THR A 39 -7.25 7.87 22.69
N PRO A 40 -6.35 8.58 21.98
CA PRO A 40 -6.75 9.67 21.11
C PRO A 40 -7.78 9.23 20.07
N SER A 41 -8.82 10.03 19.87
CA SER A 41 -9.84 9.73 18.85
C SER A 41 -9.24 9.76 17.44
N ALA A 42 -9.84 9.04 16.48
CA ALA A 42 -9.43 9.10 15.09
C ALA A 42 -9.42 10.52 14.52
N ARG A 43 -10.37 11.37 14.94
CA ARG A 43 -10.42 12.78 14.55
C ARG A 43 -9.22 13.55 15.09
N THR A 44 -8.89 13.36 16.37
CA THR A 44 -7.74 14.01 17.02
C THR A 44 -6.43 13.59 16.34
N LEU A 45 -6.25 12.29 16.11
CA LEU A 45 -5.09 11.73 15.40
C LEU A 45 -4.97 12.32 13.99
N ASN A 46 -6.09 12.40 13.26
CA ASN A 46 -6.09 12.97 11.92
C ASN A 46 -5.78 14.48 11.92
N THR A 47 -6.31 15.25 12.86
CA THR A 47 -6.00 16.68 12.97
C THR A 47 -4.52 16.90 13.29
N GLU A 48 -3.96 16.11 14.19
CA GLU A 48 -2.54 16.19 14.53
C GLU A 48 -1.66 15.78 13.36
N GLY A 49 -1.99 14.69 12.66
CA GLY A 49 -1.31 14.29 11.44
C GLY A 49 -1.33 15.39 10.37
N PHE A 50 -2.46 16.10 10.23
CA PHE A 50 -2.56 17.21 9.28
C PHE A 50 -1.66 18.40 9.67
N ARG A 51 -1.56 18.72 10.96
CA ARG A 51 -0.64 19.75 11.45
C ARG A 51 0.82 19.38 11.18
N LEU A 52 1.20 18.14 11.42
CA LEU A 52 2.54 17.61 11.13
C LEU A 52 2.83 17.62 9.63
N TYR A 53 1.86 17.22 8.81
CA TYR A 53 1.96 17.29 7.35
C TYR A 53 2.21 18.72 6.87
N GLN A 54 1.47 19.71 7.38
CA GLN A 54 1.68 21.12 7.04
C GLN A 54 3.04 21.65 7.49
N ALA A 55 3.61 21.09 8.56
CA ALA A 55 4.96 21.39 9.02
C ALA A 55 6.07 20.66 8.23
N GLY A 56 5.72 19.85 7.23
CA GLY A 56 6.67 19.05 6.44
C GLY A 56 7.20 17.80 7.15
N GLN A 57 6.64 17.45 8.31
CA GLN A 57 6.99 16.26 9.11
C GLN A 57 6.20 15.04 8.62
N TYR A 58 6.48 14.62 7.40
CA TYR A 58 5.66 13.64 6.68
C TYR A 58 5.68 12.23 7.28
N THR A 59 6.82 11.78 7.81
CA THR A 59 6.94 10.47 8.47
C THR A 59 6.06 10.42 9.72
N GLU A 60 6.14 11.43 10.58
CA GLU A 60 5.32 11.54 11.79
C GLU A 60 3.84 11.76 11.45
N ALA A 61 3.54 12.53 10.40
CA ALA A 61 2.18 12.70 9.90
C ALA A 61 1.58 11.35 9.47
N LEU A 62 2.34 10.55 8.70
CA LEU A 62 1.94 9.22 8.25
C LEU A 62 1.60 8.31 9.44
N GLU A 63 2.42 8.32 10.49
CA GLU A 63 2.14 7.54 11.71
C GLU A 63 0.79 7.94 12.34
N LYS A 64 0.51 9.24 12.46
CA LYS A 64 -0.76 9.73 13.02
C LYS A 64 -1.95 9.37 12.13
N PHE A 65 -1.81 9.49 10.81
CA PHE A 65 -2.87 9.10 9.88
C PHE A 65 -3.12 7.58 9.90
N ARG A 66 -2.08 6.75 9.92
CA ARG A 66 -2.20 5.28 10.10
C ARG A 66 -2.85 4.94 11.45
N ALA A 67 -2.54 5.68 12.52
CA ALA A 67 -3.22 5.51 13.80
C ALA A 67 -4.70 5.90 13.71
N ALA A 68 -5.05 6.96 12.96
CA ALA A 68 -6.42 7.38 12.74
C ALA A 68 -7.23 6.33 11.94
N THR A 69 -6.63 5.67 10.94
CA THR A 69 -7.30 4.57 10.21
C THR A 69 -7.54 3.35 11.09
N ARG A 70 -6.65 3.04 12.05
CA ARG A 70 -6.89 1.99 13.06
C ARG A 70 -7.98 2.36 14.05
N ALA A 71 -7.98 3.61 14.54
CA ALA A 71 -8.95 4.09 15.51
C ALA A 71 -10.37 4.22 14.91
N ASN A 72 -10.47 4.56 13.61
CA ASN A 72 -11.74 4.51 12.87
C ASN A 72 -11.50 4.05 11.43
N PRO A 73 -11.69 2.75 11.14
CA PRO A 73 -11.52 2.19 9.80
C PRO A 73 -12.47 2.74 8.74
N ARG A 74 -13.55 3.45 9.13
CA ARG A 74 -14.53 4.08 8.24
C ARG A 74 -14.30 5.57 8.00
N MET A 75 -13.23 6.15 8.56
CA MET A 75 -12.89 7.54 8.32
C MET A 75 -12.21 7.72 6.96
N ALA A 76 -12.99 8.02 5.92
CA ALA A 76 -12.50 8.21 4.54
C ALA A 76 -11.32 9.19 4.46
N LEU A 77 -11.38 10.29 5.23
CA LEU A 77 -10.34 11.32 5.27
C LEU A 77 -8.99 10.78 5.79
N ALA A 78 -8.99 9.88 6.77
CA ALA A 78 -7.75 9.32 7.31
C ALA A 78 -7.05 8.45 6.26
N HIS A 79 -7.80 7.60 5.56
CA HIS A 79 -7.27 6.80 4.45
C HIS A 79 -6.74 7.68 3.31
N TYR A 80 -7.44 8.77 2.98
CA TYR A 80 -6.98 9.76 2.00
C TYR A 80 -5.64 10.36 2.40
N ASN A 81 -5.54 10.82 3.65
CA ASN A 81 -4.34 11.47 4.15
C ASN A 81 -3.14 10.51 4.21
N VAL A 82 -3.36 9.21 4.50
CA VAL A 82 -2.31 8.20 4.36
C VAL A 82 -1.84 8.12 2.91
N ALA A 83 -2.75 7.99 1.94
CA ALA A 83 -2.39 7.89 0.53
C ALA A 83 -1.60 9.11 0.02
N ALA A 84 -2.08 10.33 0.33
CA ALA A 84 -1.39 11.56 -0.05
C ALA A 84 -0.01 11.68 0.60
N THR A 85 0.10 11.39 1.90
CA THR A 85 1.39 11.46 2.62
C THR A 85 2.41 10.44 2.08
N LEU A 86 1.97 9.21 1.78
CA LEU A 86 2.81 8.22 1.09
C LEU A 86 3.23 8.72 -0.30
N GLY A 87 2.34 9.40 -1.03
CA GLY A 87 2.65 10.06 -2.29
C GLY A 87 3.81 11.05 -2.18
N VAL A 88 3.77 11.93 -1.17
CA VAL A 88 4.87 12.88 -0.88
C VAL A 88 6.16 12.16 -0.50
N LEU A 89 6.10 11.15 0.37
CA LEU A 89 7.28 10.39 0.79
C LEU A 89 7.93 9.68 -0.38
N ARG A 90 7.13 9.11 -1.30
CA ARG A 90 7.58 8.55 -2.56
C ARG A 90 8.29 9.57 -3.45
N GLN A 91 7.73 10.78 -3.61
CA GLN A 91 8.39 11.86 -4.37
C GLN A 91 9.74 12.25 -3.77
N LYS A 92 9.90 12.10 -2.45
CA LYS A 92 11.16 12.32 -1.72
C LYS A 92 12.13 11.14 -1.77
N GLY A 93 11.79 10.08 -2.50
CA GLY A 93 12.62 8.87 -2.62
C GLY A 93 12.52 7.90 -1.44
N LYS A 94 11.67 8.17 -0.44
CA LYS A 94 11.49 7.32 0.73
C LYS A 94 10.52 6.16 0.48
N ILE A 95 10.77 5.37 -0.56
CA ILE A 95 9.85 4.31 -0.98
C ILE A 95 9.93 3.13 -0.01
N CYS A 96 11.15 2.65 0.25
CA CYS A 96 11.37 1.42 1.01
C CYS A 96 11.19 1.66 2.51
N GLU A 97 11.69 2.78 3.04
CA GLU A 97 11.67 3.05 4.49
C GLU A 97 10.25 3.31 5.01
N GLU A 98 9.37 3.86 4.17
CA GLU A 98 8.02 4.29 4.56
C GLU A 98 6.92 3.42 3.91
N GLU A 99 7.32 2.38 3.18
CA GLU A 99 6.44 1.51 2.39
C GLU A 99 5.57 2.30 1.39
N ALA A 100 6.13 3.37 0.81
CA ALA A 100 5.45 4.28 -0.12
C ALA A 100 5.40 3.72 -1.56
N TYR A 101 5.06 2.44 -1.67
CA TYR A 101 4.79 1.77 -2.94
C TYR A 101 3.51 2.29 -3.58
N ARG A 102 3.47 2.34 -4.91
CA ARG A 102 2.28 2.77 -5.67
C ARG A 102 1.04 1.95 -5.31
N GLU A 103 1.22 0.64 -5.12
CA GLU A 103 0.14 -0.24 -4.71
C GLU A 103 -0.43 0.14 -3.34
N THR A 104 0.43 0.36 -2.34
CA THR A 104 0.01 0.81 -1.00
C THR A 104 -0.77 2.12 -1.07
N ILE A 105 -0.28 3.11 -1.84
CA ILE A 105 -0.97 4.39 -2.05
C ILE A 105 -2.36 4.15 -2.64
N LEU A 106 -2.46 3.33 -3.70
CA LEU A 106 -3.72 2.99 -4.36
C LEU A 106 -4.69 2.24 -3.44
N GLN A 107 -4.21 1.32 -2.59
CA GLN A 107 -5.05 0.59 -1.64
C GLN A 107 -5.73 1.54 -0.65
N TYR A 108 -4.96 2.44 -0.01
CA TYR A 108 -5.51 3.46 0.89
C TYR A 108 -6.45 4.42 0.17
N LEU A 109 -6.08 4.88 -1.02
CA LEU A 109 -6.93 5.79 -1.79
C LEU A 109 -8.24 5.12 -2.22
N LYS A 110 -8.18 3.89 -2.72
CA LYS A 110 -9.36 3.10 -3.08
C LYS A 110 -10.28 2.96 -1.87
N ARG A 111 -9.74 2.61 -0.69
CA ARG A 111 -10.52 2.52 0.54
C ARG A 111 -11.18 3.85 0.91
N SER A 112 -10.47 4.97 0.73
CA SER A 112 -11.02 6.30 0.95
C SER A 112 -12.21 6.60 0.02
N VAL A 113 -12.08 6.31 -1.28
CA VAL A 113 -13.11 6.54 -2.30
C VAL A 113 -14.32 5.63 -2.10
N GLU A 114 -14.12 4.38 -1.66
CA GLU A 114 -15.22 3.47 -1.29
C GLU A 114 -16.06 4.02 -0.14
N LEU A 115 -15.42 4.64 0.85
CA LEU A 115 -16.08 5.23 2.01
C LEU A 115 -16.74 6.59 1.69
N ASP A 116 -16.12 7.39 0.83
CA ASP A 116 -16.62 8.68 0.36
C ASP A 116 -16.17 8.96 -1.08
N LYS A 117 -17.07 8.79 -2.04
CA LYS A 117 -16.79 8.93 -3.47
C LYS A 117 -16.28 10.33 -3.86
N ARG A 118 -16.57 11.37 -3.06
CA ARG A 118 -16.07 12.74 -3.32
C ARG A 118 -14.56 12.84 -3.22
N ARG A 119 -13.90 11.90 -2.51
CA ARG A 119 -12.45 11.81 -2.39
C ARG A 119 -11.75 11.65 -3.73
N LEU A 120 -12.41 11.03 -4.71
CA LEU A 120 -11.85 10.89 -6.04
C LEU A 120 -11.73 12.23 -6.77
N ALA A 121 -12.67 13.17 -6.57
CA ALA A 121 -12.58 14.50 -7.16
C ALA A 121 -11.35 15.24 -6.61
N ARG A 122 -11.17 15.22 -5.29
CA ARG A 122 -9.98 15.80 -4.65
C ARG A 122 -8.68 15.13 -5.11
N ALA A 123 -8.66 13.80 -5.21
CA ALA A 123 -7.47 13.05 -5.62
C ALA A 123 -6.98 13.41 -7.04
N LYS A 124 -7.91 13.76 -7.95
CA LYS A 124 -7.56 14.18 -9.33
C LYS A 124 -6.83 15.52 -9.39
N GLU A 125 -7.00 16.35 -8.38
CA GLU A 125 -6.40 17.68 -8.29
C GLU A 125 -5.18 17.71 -7.37
N ASP A 126 -4.97 16.65 -6.59
CA ASP A 126 -3.91 16.58 -5.59
C ASP A 126 -2.58 16.16 -6.23
N PRO A 127 -1.55 17.03 -6.23
CA PRO A 127 -0.24 16.73 -6.82
C PRO A 127 0.53 15.65 -6.04
N ASP A 128 0.20 15.42 -4.76
CA ASP A 128 0.82 14.34 -3.97
C ASP A 128 0.57 12.97 -4.60
N LEU A 129 -0.57 12.84 -5.29
CA LEU A 129 -1.00 11.61 -5.94
C LEU A 129 -0.60 11.53 -7.41
N ASP A 130 0.18 12.48 -7.94
CA ASP A 130 0.71 12.41 -9.32
C ASP A 130 1.51 11.13 -9.56
N VAL A 131 2.20 10.64 -8.52
CA VAL A 131 3.05 9.45 -8.57
C VAL A 131 2.33 8.15 -8.90
N ILE A 132 0.99 8.10 -8.80
CA ILE A 132 0.19 6.93 -9.14
C ILE A 132 -0.65 7.13 -10.42
N ARG A 133 -0.64 8.31 -11.05
CA ARG A 133 -1.56 8.60 -12.17
C ARG A 133 -1.27 7.79 -13.42
N ASP A 134 -0.04 7.29 -13.56
CA ASP A 134 0.42 6.42 -14.64
C ASP A 134 0.29 4.92 -14.31
N THR A 135 -0.60 4.55 -13.39
CA THR A 135 -0.86 3.16 -12.99
C THR A 135 -2.20 2.67 -13.53
N VAL A 136 -2.28 1.37 -13.81
CA VAL A 136 -3.52 0.65 -14.09
C VAL A 136 -4.50 0.86 -12.94
N GLY A 137 -4.04 0.73 -11.70
CA GLY A 137 -4.90 0.90 -10.51
C GLY A 137 -5.59 2.28 -10.46
N TRP A 138 -4.88 3.35 -10.80
CA TRP A 138 -5.49 4.68 -10.93
C TRP A 138 -6.50 4.75 -12.09
N GLN A 139 -6.17 4.18 -13.25
CA GLN A 139 -7.10 4.13 -14.38
C GLN A 139 -8.41 3.39 -14.02
N LEU A 140 -8.31 2.30 -13.26
CA LEU A 140 -9.48 1.56 -12.76
C LEU A 140 -10.29 2.39 -11.75
N LEU A 141 -9.61 3.13 -10.86
CA LEU A 141 -10.27 4.04 -9.92
C LEU A 141 -11.03 5.17 -10.63
N LEU A 142 -10.57 5.58 -11.82
CA LEU A 142 -11.27 6.52 -12.70
C LEU A 142 -12.49 5.92 -13.42
N GLY A 143 -12.78 4.62 -13.24
CA GLY A 143 -13.94 3.94 -13.81
C GLY A 143 -13.68 3.18 -15.11
N ARG A 144 -12.42 3.09 -15.55
CA ARG A 144 -12.03 2.21 -16.67
C ARG A 144 -12.06 0.75 -16.22
N SER A 145 -12.20 -0.16 -17.17
CA SER A 145 -12.22 -1.60 -16.91
C SER A 145 -11.33 -2.34 -17.89
N LEU A 146 -10.48 -3.23 -17.37
CA LEU A 146 -9.71 -4.15 -18.21
C LEU A 146 -10.61 -5.14 -18.97
N GLN A 147 -11.86 -5.34 -18.54
CA GLN A 147 -12.81 -6.22 -19.22
C GLN A 147 -13.49 -5.52 -20.40
N ARG A 148 -13.43 -4.19 -20.47
CA ARG A 148 -14.06 -3.39 -21.52
C ARG A 148 -13.04 -3.00 -22.58
N THR A 149 -13.14 -3.62 -23.76
CA THR A 149 -12.17 -3.39 -24.86
C THR A 149 -12.08 -1.93 -25.30
N SER A 150 -13.16 -1.15 -25.16
CA SER A 150 -13.17 0.29 -25.44
C SER A 150 -12.25 1.10 -24.52
N ASP A 151 -11.94 0.60 -23.32
CA ASP A 151 -11.13 1.32 -22.34
C ASP A 151 -9.63 0.98 -22.46
N LEU A 152 -9.29 -0.10 -23.19
CA LEU A 152 -7.92 -0.60 -23.30
C LEU A 152 -6.95 0.37 -23.98
N PRO A 153 -7.31 1.12 -25.05
CA PRO A 153 -6.42 2.13 -25.63
C PRO A 153 -5.99 3.17 -24.59
N ASP A 154 -6.94 3.68 -23.82
CA ASP A 154 -6.67 4.65 -22.76
C ASP A 154 -5.76 4.08 -21.67
N ILE A 155 -6.01 2.83 -21.23
CA ILE A 155 -5.17 2.18 -20.22
C ILE A 155 -3.75 1.99 -20.75
N LEU A 156 -3.60 1.48 -21.97
CA LEU A 156 -2.30 1.28 -22.60
C LEU A 156 -1.51 2.59 -22.71
N GLN A 157 -2.18 3.68 -23.10
CA GLN A 157 -1.57 5.00 -23.34
C GLN A 157 -1.26 5.79 -22.06
N LYS A 158 -2.06 5.63 -21.01
CA LYS A 158 -1.89 6.39 -19.77
C LYS A 158 -0.96 5.71 -18.76
N VAL A 159 -0.62 4.45 -18.98
CA VAL A 159 0.21 3.67 -18.06
C VAL A 159 1.67 3.65 -18.50
N THR A 160 2.58 3.81 -17.55
CA THR A 160 4.01 3.56 -17.77
C THR A 160 4.28 2.08 -17.52
N TRP A 161 4.58 1.33 -18.58
CA TRP A 161 4.83 -0.10 -18.52
C TRP A 161 6.31 -0.35 -18.28
N SER A 162 6.68 -1.10 -17.25
CA SER A 162 8.08 -1.34 -16.88
C SER A 162 8.35 -2.81 -16.60
N ILE A 163 9.58 -3.25 -16.88
CA ILE A 163 10.08 -4.57 -16.49
C ILE A 163 11.50 -4.41 -15.94
N LEU A 164 11.80 -5.19 -14.92
CA LEU A 164 13.14 -5.43 -14.42
C LEU A 164 13.48 -6.90 -14.69
N PRO A 165 14.18 -7.22 -15.80
CA PRO A 165 14.55 -8.59 -16.11
C PRO A 165 15.45 -9.16 -15.02
N ALA A 166 15.43 -10.49 -14.84
CA ALA A 166 16.24 -11.15 -13.82
C ALA A 166 17.75 -10.89 -14.02
N GLY A 167 18.48 -10.69 -12.92
CA GLY A 167 19.93 -10.43 -12.92
C GLY A 167 20.29 -9.04 -12.37
N VAL A 168 21.33 -9.00 -11.53
CA VAL A 168 21.77 -7.79 -10.80
C VAL A 168 22.11 -6.61 -11.72
N MET A 169 22.52 -6.90 -12.95
CA MET A 169 22.94 -5.90 -13.94
C MET A 169 21.97 -5.77 -15.12
N SER A 170 20.81 -6.43 -15.04
CA SER A 170 19.87 -6.42 -16.13
C SER A 170 19.28 -5.03 -16.35
N PRO A 171 19.15 -4.58 -17.61
CA PRO A 171 18.62 -3.26 -17.90
C PRO A 171 17.18 -3.15 -17.46
N ARG A 172 16.83 -2.04 -16.80
CA ARG A 172 15.43 -1.66 -16.63
C ARG A 172 14.88 -1.21 -17.98
N LEU A 173 13.75 -1.78 -18.39
CA LEU A 173 13.04 -1.38 -19.60
C LEU A 173 11.73 -0.69 -19.23
N SER A 174 11.35 0.33 -19.99
CA SER A 174 10.02 0.92 -19.90
C SER A 174 9.45 1.26 -21.27
N LEU A 175 8.14 1.14 -21.40
CA LEU A 175 7.36 1.44 -22.60
C LEU A 175 6.31 2.51 -22.26
N THR A 176 6.20 3.49 -23.15
CA THR A 176 5.12 4.50 -23.14
C THR A 176 4.47 4.55 -24.52
N PHE A 177 3.17 4.80 -24.55
CA PHE A 177 2.34 4.77 -25.75
C PHE A 177 1.60 6.09 -25.91
N SER A 178 1.48 6.58 -27.14
CA SER A 178 0.71 7.80 -27.44
C SER A 178 -0.56 7.50 -28.24
N ALA A 179 -1.52 8.44 -28.21
CA ALA A 179 -2.70 8.38 -29.06
C ALA A 179 -2.37 8.43 -30.57
N SER A 180 -1.19 8.93 -30.95
CA SER A 180 -0.73 8.98 -32.35
C SER A 180 -0.17 7.66 -32.88
N GLY A 181 -0.31 6.56 -32.13
CA GLY A 181 0.22 5.25 -32.53
C GLY A 181 1.74 5.13 -32.36
N ARG A 182 2.38 6.00 -31.58
CA ARG A 182 3.81 5.91 -31.26
C ARG A 182 4.06 5.15 -29.96
N VAL A 183 5.14 4.39 -29.94
CA VAL A 183 5.67 3.73 -28.75
C VAL A 183 7.11 4.15 -28.54
N VAL A 184 7.51 4.38 -27.28
CA VAL A 184 8.89 4.66 -26.91
C VAL A 184 9.35 3.59 -25.93
N LEU A 185 10.40 2.85 -26.31
CA LEU A 185 11.12 1.93 -25.44
C LEU A 185 12.32 2.67 -24.84
N LYS A 186 12.35 2.81 -23.51
CA LYS A 186 13.51 3.32 -22.79
C LYS A 186 14.24 2.18 -22.11
N THR A 187 15.55 2.19 -22.21
CA THR A 187 16.46 1.26 -21.54
C THR A 187 17.35 2.05 -20.60
N ALA A 188 17.47 1.61 -19.35
CA ALA A 188 18.42 2.12 -18.38
C ALA A 188 19.24 0.95 -17.82
N GLU A 189 20.55 0.98 -18.01
CA GLU A 189 21.48 -0.06 -17.56
C GLU A 189 22.68 0.55 -16.84
N VAL A 190 23.33 -0.24 -15.98
CA VAL A 190 24.53 0.21 -15.27
C VAL A 190 25.66 0.47 -16.28
N ASP A 191 26.27 1.65 -16.20
CA ASP A 191 27.46 1.96 -16.98
C ASP A 191 28.68 1.28 -16.35
N THR A 192 29.12 0.17 -16.93
CA THR A 192 30.31 -0.57 -16.48
C THR A 192 31.62 0.04 -16.96
N THR A 193 31.57 1.03 -17.84
CA THR A 193 32.76 1.67 -18.42
C THR A 193 33.15 2.96 -17.71
N SER A 194 32.24 3.52 -16.92
CA SER A 194 32.47 4.70 -16.09
C SER A 194 33.11 4.33 -14.76
N GLU A 195 34.29 4.89 -14.47
CA GLU A 195 34.94 4.77 -13.15
C GLU A 195 34.10 5.38 -12.00
N LYS A 196 33.21 6.32 -12.32
CA LYS A 196 32.29 6.95 -11.35
C LYS A 196 30.97 6.18 -11.17
N GLY A 197 30.80 5.07 -11.90
CA GLY A 197 29.51 4.43 -12.10
C GLY A 197 28.54 5.31 -12.87
N GLY A 198 27.29 4.87 -13.00
CA GLY A 198 26.23 5.63 -13.67
C GLY A 198 25.19 4.73 -14.34
N LEU A 199 24.27 5.35 -15.06
CA LEU A 199 23.29 4.65 -15.90
C LEU A 199 23.42 5.10 -17.35
N LEU A 200 23.68 4.16 -18.26
CA LEU A 200 23.50 4.36 -19.68
C LEU A 200 22.01 4.33 -20.00
N ARG A 201 21.52 5.40 -20.63
CA ARG A 201 20.11 5.53 -21.03
C ARG A 201 20.00 5.55 -22.54
N ARG A 202 19.12 4.71 -23.08
CA ARG A 202 18.78 4.67 -24.51
C ARG A 202 17.29 4.80 -24.69
N GLU A 203 16.88 5.45 -25.77
CA GLU A 203 15.49 5.52 -26.19
C GLU A 203 15.37 5.08 -27.65
N GLU A 204 14.38 4.24 -27.91
CA GLU A 204 14.04 3.77 -29.25
C GLU A 204 12.57 4.09 -29.53
N GLN A 205 12.32 4.78 -30.64
CA GLN A 205 10.97 5.14 -31.06
C GLN A 205 10.48 4.13 -32.09
N GLY A 206 9.19 3.78 -31.97
CA GLY A 206 8.51 2.87 -32.88
C GLY A 206 7.05 3.24 -33.04
N THR A 207 6.32 2.36 -33.70
CA THR A 207 4.87 2.43 -33.84
C THR A 207 4.21 1.24 -33.16
N TYR A 208 2.94 1.39 -32.81
CA TYR A 208 2.15 0.28 -32.28
C TYR A 208 0.74 0.24 -32.85
N THR A 209 0.14 -0.94 -32.77
CA THR A 209 -1.30 -1.14 -32.95
C THR A 209 -1.86 -1.91 -31.76
N LEU A 210 -3.12 -1.66 -31.43
CA LEU A 210 -3.89 -2.41 -30.44
C LEU A 210 -5.18 -2.90 -31.12
N THR A 211 -5.33 -4.21 -31.29
CA THR A 211 -6.54 -4.83 -31.85
C THR A 211 -7.10 -5.82 -30.82
N GLY A 212 -8.27 -5.51 -30.27
CA GLY A 212 -8.79 -6.22 -29.10
C GLY A 212 -7.81 -6.06 -27.93
N ARG A 213 -7.12 -7.13 -27.55
CA ARG A 213 -6.05 -7.11 -26.53
C ARG A 213 -4.65 -7.26 -27.10
N THR A 214 -4.55 -7.57 -28.40
CA THR A 214 -3.28 -7.83 -29.07
C THR A 214 -2.57 -6.52 -29.34
N VAL A 215 -1.38 -6.39 -28.79
CA VAL A 215 -0.47 -5.25 -29.00
C VAL A 215 0.60 -5.68 -29.98
N ARG A 216 0.79 -4.96 -31.08
CA ARG A 216 1.92 -5.15 -32.00
C ARG A 216 2.81 -3.93 -31.95
N LEU A 217 4.11 -4.12 -31.77
CA LEU A 217 5.13 -3.08 -31.77
C LEU A 217 6.04 -3.24 -32.99
N THR A 218 6.42 -2.12 -33.59
CA THR A 218 7.39 -2.08 -34.68
C THR A 218 8.42 -1.02 -34.39
N PHE A 219 9.68 -1.43 -34.34
CA PHE A 219 10.82 -0.53 -34.19
C PHE A 219 11.73 -0.62 -35.43
N PRO A 220 12.42 0.45 -35.84
CA PRO A 220 13.22 0.44 -37.08
C PRO A 220 14.35 -0.59 -37.13
N LYS A 221 14.86 -1.03 -35.97
CA LYS A 221 16.03 -1.92 -35.86
C LYS A 221 15.74 -3.26 -35.18
N ARG A 222 14.47 -3.66 -35.11
CA ARG A 222 14.04 -4.89 -34.44
C ARG A 222 13.01 -5.63 -35.27
N GLU A 223 12.96 -6.94 -35.08
CA GLU A 223 11.82 -7.73 -35.52
C GLU A 223 10.52 -7.23 -34.86
N PRO A 224 9.39 -7.25 -35.58
CA PRO A 224 8.09 -6.89 -35.01
C PRO A 224 7.78 -7.75 -33.78
N LEU A 225 7.32 -7.10 -32.72
CA LEU A 225 6.92 -7.77 -31.49
C LEU A 225 5.42 -7.83 -31.41
N GLN A 226 4.89 -8.96 -30.95
CA GLN A 226 3.48 -9.13 -30.69
C GLN A 226 3.30 -9.59 -29.24
N GLY A 227 2.27 -9.06 -28.61
CA GLY A 227 1.93 -9.37 -27.23
C GLY A 227 0.47 -9.09 -26.91
N THR A 228 0.17 -9.06 -25.62
CA THR A 228 -1.20 -8.94 -25.11
C THR A 228 -1.24 -8.04 -23.88
N LEU A 229 -2.22 -7.12 -23.85
CA LEU A 229 -2.66 -6.45 -22.63
C LEU A 229 -3.63 -7.38 -21.87
N THR A 230 -3.14 -7.99 -20.79
CA THR A 230 -3.86 -9.04 -20.08
C THR A 230 -5.05 -8.50 -19.29
N GLU A 231 -5.94 -9.40 -18.87
CA GLU A 231 -7.07 -9.04 -17.99
C GLU A 231 -6.64 -8.68 -16.58
N ARG A 232 -5.39 -9.00 -16.21
CA ARG A 232 -4.79 -8.68 -14.92
C ARG A 232 -4.02 -7.35 -14.93
N GLY A 233 -3.97 -6.66 -16.06
CA GLY A 233 -3.32 -5.35 -16.16
C GLY A 233 -1.80 -5.44 -16.35
N ALA A 234 -1.31 -6.51 -16.97
CA ALA A 234 0.07 -6.65 -17.41
C ALA A 234 0.18 -6.59 -18.94
N LEU A 235 1.32 -6.16 -19.45
CA LEU A 235 1.62 -6.14 -20.88
C LEU A 235 2.68 -7.20 -21.20
N GLU A 236 2.25 -8.32 -21.74
CA GLU A 236 3.11 -9.45 -22.10
C GLU A 236 3.58 -9.29 -23.54
N LEU A 237 4.88 -9.17 -23.79
CA LEU A 237 5.47 -8.88 -25.11
C LEU A 237 6.44 -9.96 -25.57
N GLY A 238 6.01 -11.22 -25.49
CA GLY A 238 6.78 -12.37 -25.96
C GLY A 238 8.16 -12.42 -25.32
N THR A 239 9.22 -12.36 -26.14
CA THR A 239 10.61 -12.43 -25.69
C THR A 239 11.09 -11.22 -24.90
N LEU A 240 10.41 -10.07 -24.96
CA LEU A 240 10.71 -8.93 -24.07
C LEU A 240 10.20 -9.13 -22.64
N GLY A 241 9.34 -10.12 -22.41
CA GLY A 241 8.80 -10.45 -21.09
C GLY A 241 7.52 -9.68 -20.74
N THR A 242 7.22 -9.65 -19.44
CA THR A 242 5.99 -9.09 -18.87
C THR A 242 6.26 -7.74 -18.22
N PHE A 243 5.65 -6.70 -18.77
CA PHE A 243 5.72 -5.34 -18.25
C PHE A 243 4.53 -5.09 -17.31
N VAL A 244 4.81 -4.41 -16.20
CA VAL A 244 3.86 -4.02 -15.14
C VAL A 244 4.02 -2.53 -14.81
N ASP A 245 3.06 -1.94 -14.12
CA ASP A 245 3.08 -0.52 -13.70
C ASP A 245 3.70 -0.31 -12.30
N ASN A 246 3.96 -1.40 -11.60
CA ASN A 246 4.55 -1.48 -10.26
C ASN A 246 5.73 -2.48 -10.21
N PRO A 247 6.78 -2.31 -11.04
CA PRO A 247 7.94 -3.20 -10.95
C PRO A 247 8.57 -3.12 -9.55
N PRO A 248 9.27 -4.17 -9.08
CA PRO A 248 10.00 -4.11 -7.83
C PRO A 248 10.91 -2.89 -7.75
N GLU A 249 10.88 -2.19 -6.61
CA GLU A 249 11.61 -0.93 -6.39
C GLU A 249 12.63 -1.00 -5.26
N CYS A 250 12.52 -2.02 -4.42
CA CYS A 250 13.41 -2.28 -3.30
C CYS A 250 13.88 -3.72 -3.42
N ASP A 251 15.15 -3.97 -3.14
CA ASP A 251 15.66 -5.33 -3.00
C ASP A 251 15.14 -5.90 -1.67
N ALA A 252 14.65 -7.13 -1.70
CA ALA A 252 14.25 -7.90 -0.51
C ALA A 252 15.41 -8.76 -0.02
#